data_AF-A0A6J1WXR7-F1
#
_entry.id   AF-A0A6J1WXR7-F1
#
_cell.length_a   1.000
_cell.length_b   1.000
_cell.length_c   1.000
_cell.angle_alpha   90.00
_cell.angle_beta   90.00
_cell.angle_gamma   90.00
#
_symmetry.space_group_name_H-M   'P 1'
#
loop_
_entity.id
_entity.type
_entity.pdbx_description
1 polymer ?
#
loop_
_entity_poly.entity_id
_entity_poly.type
_entity_poly.pdbx_seq_one_letter_code
_entity_poly.pdbx_strand_id
1 'polypeptide(L)'
;MAVAKKALQIRLPPLPSIKDVIRLYKLRALRELSQNFLMEPRLIDKIVRAAGHIEGNVVCEVGPGPGGITRSIINQAPRKVILIEKDPRFIPSLELLADACKDKVDVDIITGDILKTDIAQFIPSDVKTDWMESPPPVNLIGNLPFSVSTILIIRWLEMISRKEGPWAFGRTRMTLTFQKEVAERMVARILDKQRCRLSVMCQTWCNVNYKFDISGAAFLPKPDVDVGVVTLTPIKKPLTNLPFKMYEKVVRQIFSMRQKYSIRGAETLFPEDVRKEFALKMYKMADIDPVTRPFQITNTEFTRICEAYNEIIKIYPEFENYDNRAPKAKIQVDDSKDKVENK
;
A
#
# COMPACT_ATOMS: atom_id res chain seq x y z
N MET A 1 -13.25 25.27 -28.20
CA MET A 1 -12.08 25.21 -29.10
C MET A 1 -11.09 24.21 -28.52
N ALA A 2 -10.87 23.09 -29.20
CA ALA A 2 -9.90 22.07 -28.77
C ALA A 2 -8.49 22.55 -29.13
N VAL A 3 -7.71 22.96 -28.12
CA VAL A 3 -6.28 23.21 -28.30
C VAL A 3 -5.62 21.87 -28.54
N ALA A 4 -5.14 21.65 -29.77
CA ALA A 4 -4.33 20.49 -30.11
C ALA A 4 -3.11 20.44 -29.18
N LYS A 5 -3.04 19.41 -28.33
CA LYS A 5 -1.92 19.18 -27.40
C LYS A 5 -0.63 19.09 -28.22
N LYS A 6 0.20 20.11 -28.17
CA LYS A 6 1.54 20.09 -28.78
C LYS A 6 2.39 19.16 -27.94
N ALA A 7 2.41 17.87 -28.29
CA ALA A 7 3.25 16.89 -27.60
C ALA A 7 4.68 17.42 -27.56
N LEU A 8 5.26 17.49 -26.37
CA LEU A 8 6.66 17.85 -26.20
C LEU A 8 7.50 16.87 -27.02
N GLN A 9 8.08 17.33 -28.11
CA GLN A 9 8.98 16.53 -28.94
C GLN A 9 10.29 16.32 -28.17
N ILE A 10 10.29 15.39 -27.23
CA ILE A 10 11.49 14.90 -26.53
C ILE A 10 11.93 13.64 -27.26
N ARG A 11 13.14 13.66 -27.79
CA ARG A 11 13.74 12.47 -28.40
C ARG A 11 14.43 11.66 -27.31
N LEU A 12 13.66 10.83 -26.62
CA LEU A 12 14.19 9.92 -25.60
C LEU A 12 14.94 8.76 -26.26
N PRO A 13 16.00 8.21 -25.63
CA PRO A 13 16.67 7.00 -26.09
C PRO A 13 15.67 5.85 -26.31
N PRO A 14 16.00 4.89 -27.20
CA PRO A 14 15.18 3.69 -27.37
C PRO A 14 15.11 2.91 -26.06
N LEU A 15 13.98 2.23 -25.83
CA LEU A 15 13.89 1.30 -24.70
C LEU A 15 14.96 0.20 -24.85
N PRO A 16 15.60 -0.22 -23.75
CA PRO A 16 16.44 -1.40 -23.78
C PRO A 16 15.67 -2.57 -24.38
N SER A 17 16.29 -3.28 -25.34
CA SER A 17 15.63 -4.45 -25.94
C SER A 17 15.45 -5.54 -24.88
N ILE A 18 14.55 -6.49 -25.16
CA ILE A 18 14.41 -7.70 -24.33
C ILE A 18 15.77 -8.38 -24.12
N LYS A 19 16.64 -8.41 -25.15
CA LYS A 19 17.98 -8.97 -25.06
C LYS A 19 18.89 -8.17 -24.11
N ASP A 20 18.80 -6.84 -24.14
CA ASP A 20 19.58 -5.96 -23.26
C ASP A 20 19.15 -6.12 -21.80
N VAL A 21 17.84 -6.12 -21.53
CA VAL A 21 17.29 -6.39 -20.20
C VAL A 21 17.75 -7.75 -19.69
N ILE A 22 17.64 -8.80 -20.51
CA ILE A 22 18.10 -10.14 -20.15
C ILE A 22 19.61 -10.15 -19.90
N ARG A 23 20.43 -9.46 -20.70
CA ARG A 23 21.89 -9.43 -20.54
C ARG A 23 22.30 -8.71 -19.25
N LEU A 24 21.69 -7.55 -18.95
CA LEU A 24 21.85 -6.83 -17.69
C LEU A 24 21.50 -7.71 -16.49
N TYR A 25 20.44 -8.53 -16.61
CA TYR A 25 19.98 -9.43 -15.56
C TYR A 25 20.80 -10.72 -15.41
N LYS A 26 21.31 -11.26 -16.53
CA LYS A 26 22.11 -12.50 -16.57
C LYS A 26 23.55 -12.32 -16.07
N LEU A 27 24.02 -11.11 -15.81
CA LEU A 27 25.36 -10.86 -15.27
C LEU A 27 25.53 -11.28 -13.80
N ARG A 28 24.46 -11.58 -13.05
CA ARG A 28 24.47 -12.31 -11.77
C ARG A 28 23.03 -12.54 -11.26
N ALA A 29 22.61 -13.80 -11.24
CA ALA A 29 21.43 -14.39 -10.56
C ALA A 29 20.03 -13.73 -10.72
N LEU A 30 19.18 -14.41 -11.48
CA LEU A 30 17.77 -14.14 -11.82
C LEU A 30 16.74 -14.41 -10.69
N ARG A 31 17.12 -14.43 -9.40
CA ARG A 31 16.21 -14.91 -8.33
C ARG A 31 15.99 -13.98 -7.13
N GLU A 32 16.82 -12.96 -6.90
CA GLU A 32 16.78 -12.27 -5.61
C GLU A 32 15.75 -11.15 -5.50
N LEU A 33 15.33 -10.52 -6.61
CA LEU A 33 14.47 -9.32 -6.56
C LEU A 33 13.03 -9.52 -7.06
N SER A 34 12.68 -10.70 -7.59
CA SER A 34 11.31 -11.03 -8.09
C SER A 34 10.68 -9.92 -8.95
N GLN A 35 11.47 -9.31 -9.85
CA GLN A 35 11.02 -8.21 -10.71
C GLN A 35 10.37 -8.76 -11.99
N ASN A 36 9.27 -8.14 -12.40
CA ASN A 36 8.59 -8.40 -13.68
C ASN A 36 8.51 -7.07 -14.44
N PHE A 37 9.20 -6.96 -15.57
CA PHE A 37 9.27 -5.72 -16.35
C PHE A 37 8.15 -5.67 -17.37
N LEU A 38 7.35 -4.60 -17.33
CA LEU A 38 6.37 -4.32 -18.38
C LEU A 38 7.10 -3.73 -19.58
N MET A 39 7.08 -4.43 -20.72
CA MET A 39 7.82 -4.02 -21.92
C MET A 39 6.92 -3.49 -23.05
N GLU A 40 5.59 -3.60 -22.91
CA GLU A 40 4.65 -3.20 -23.95
C GLU A 40 4.26 -1.71 -23.84
N PRO A 41 4.66 -0.84 -24.80
CA PRO A 41 4.48 0.61 -24.68
C PRO A 41 3.02 1.05 -24.54
N ARG A 42 2.09 0.37 -25.21
CA ARG A 42 0.65 0.71 -25.15
C ARG A 42 0.07 0.52 -23.75
N LEU A 43 0.50 -0.53 -23.04
CA LEU A 43 0.08 -0.82 -21.68
C LEU A 43 0.74 0.14 -20.69
N ILE A 44 2.02 0.43 -20.89
CA ILE A 44 2.75 1.44 -20.11
C ILE A 44 2.02 2.79 -20.19
N ASP A 45 1.71 3.26 -21.39
CA ASP A 45 0.98 4.52 -21.57
C ASP A 45 -0.42 4.47 -20.95
N LYS A 46 -1.04 3.29 -20.91
CA LYS A 46 -2.34 3.09 -20.26
C LYS A 46 -2.25 3.24 -18.74
N ILE A 47 -1.16 2.78 -18.11
CA ILE A 47 -0.89 2.98 -16.68
C ILE A 47 -0.74 4.48 -16.38
N VAL A 48 0.08 5.18 -17.15
CA VAL A 48 0.33 6.62 -16.93
C VAL A 48 -0.95 7.43 -17.13
N ARG A 49 -1.76 7.11 -18.16
CA ARG A 49 -3.09 7.73 -18.34
C ARG A 49 -4.03 7.45 -17.18
N ALA A 50 -3.94 6.29 -16.53
CA ALA A 50 -4.78 5.96 -15.39
C ALA A 50 -4.47 6.82 -14.14
N ALA A 51 -3.26 7.37 -14.05
CA ALA A 51 -2.90 8.35 -13.02
C ALA A 51 -3.59 9.72 -13.21
N GLY A 52 -4.18 9.96 -14.39
CA GLY A 52 -4.88 11.19 -14.72
C GLY A 52 -3.97 12.24 -15.37
N HIS A 53 -4.29 13.52 -15.19
CA HIS A 53 -3.50 14.61 -15.74
C HIS A 53 -2.25 14.85 -14.89
N ILE A 54 -1.06 14.63 -15.48
CA ILE A 54 0.23 14.77 -14.81
C ILE A 54 1.15 15.83 -15.43
N GLU A 55 0.67 16.56 -16.44
CA GLU A 55 1.39 17.66 -17.05
C GLU A 55 1.59 18.79 -16.02
N GLY A 56 2.81 19.30 -15.89
CA GLY A 56 3.18 20.27 -14.86
C GLY A 56 3.18 19.74 -13.42
N ASN A 57 2.82 18.47 -13.18
CA ASN A 57 2.84 17.86 -11.85
C ASN A 57 4.23 17.36 -11.45
N VAL A 58 4.39 17.02 -10.18
CA VAL A 58 5.50 16.21 -9.66
C VAL A 58 5.09 14.74 -9.70
N VAL A 59 5.92 13.89 -10.26
CA VAL A 59 5.65 12.45 -10.36
C VAL A 59 6.76 11.67 -9.66
N CYS A 60 6.40 10.90 -8.63
CA CYS A 60 7.30 9.99 -7.95
C CYS A 60 7.10 8.59 -8.52
N GLU A 61 8.08 8.08 -9.26
CA GLU A 61 8.07 6.71 -9.75
C GLU A 61 8.88 5.80 -8.81
N VAL A 62 8.25 4.72 -8.37
CA VAL A 62 8.91 3.73 -7.51
C VAL A 62 9.22 2.47 -8.31
N GLY A 63 10.49 2.07 -8.30
CA GLY A 63 10.99 0.90 -9.01
C GLY A 63 10.86 1.04 -10.53
N PRO A 64 11.45 2.09 -11.14
CA PRO A 64 11.36 2.33 -12.57
C PRO A 64 11.98 1.20 -13.42
N GLY A 65 12.91 0.43 -12.87
CA GLY A 65 13.63 -0.63 -13.57
C GLY A 65 14.25 -0.10 -14.87
N PRO A 66 14.00 -0.72 -16.04
CA PRO A 66 14.57 -0.28 -17.31
C PRO A 66 14.02 1.07 -17.83
N GLY A 67 13.17 1.77 -17.08
CA GLY A 67 12.67 3.11 -17.43
C GLY A 67 11.48 3.11 -18.40
N GLY A 68 10.76 1.99 -18.49
CA GLY A 68 9.58 1.85 -19.36
C GLY A 68 8.50 2.86 -19.02
N ILE A 69 8.02 2.84 -17.77
CA ILE A 69 7.01 3.76 -17.26
C ILE A 69 7.56 5.18 -17.18
N THR A 70 8.81 5.37 -16.74
CA THR A 70 9.53 6.65 -16.76
C THR A 70 9.43 7.38 -18.10
N ARG A 71 9.67 6.69 -19.20
CA ARG A 71 9.60 7.26 -20.55
C ARG A 71 8.20 7.82 -20.87
N SER A 72 7.17 7.06 -20.49
CA SER A 72 5.78 7.47 -20.69
C SER A 72 5.38 8.62 -19.77
N ILE A 73 5.90 8.65 -18.54
CA ILE A 73 5.74 9.78 -17.61
C ILE A 73 6.35 11.05 -18.21
N ILE A 74 7.61 11.02 -18.65
CA ILE A 74 8.32 12.18 -19.24
C ILE A 74 7.55 12.73 -20.46
N ASN A 75 7.00 11.85 -21.29
CA ASN A 75 6.21 12.26 -22.46
C ASN A 75 4.91 13.01 -22.11
N GLN A 76 4.42 12.91 -20.87
CA GLN A 76 3.28 13.70 -20.39
C GLN A 76 3.69 15.07 -19.83
N ALA A 77 4.96 15.43 -19.93
CA ALA A 77 5.49 16.74 -19.53
C ALA A 77 5.21 17.13 -18.06
N PRO A 78 5.49 16.26 -17.07
CA PRO A 78 5.53 16.68 -15.68
C PRO A 78 6.64 17.73 -15.51
N ARG A 79 6.52 18.60 -14.50
CA ARG A 79 7.59 19.56 -14.20
C ARG A 79 8.81 18.85 -13.59
N LYS A 80 8.56 17.80 -12.81
CA LYS A 80 9.61 17.03 -12.09
C LYS A 80 9.23 15.56 -11.99
N VAL A 81 10.21 14.69 -12.17
CA VAL A 81 10.12 13.24 -11.98
C VAL A 81 11.14 12.80 -10.94
N ILE A 82 10.70 12.09 -9.92
CA ILE A 82 11.54 11.58 -8.83
C ILE A 82 11.54 10.06 -8.93
N LEU A 83 12.69 9.47 -9.23
CA LEU A 83 12.85 8.05 -9.47
C LEU A 83 13.52 7.40 -8.26
N ILE A 84 12.87 6.41 -7.65
CA ILE A 84 13.46 5.61 -6.56
C ILE A 84 13.74 4.20 -7.07
N GLU A 85 15.01 3.89 -7.29
CA GLU A 85 15.46 2.59 -7.82
C GLU A 85 16.41 1.92 -6.84
N LYS A 86 16.12 0.66 -6.48
CA LYS A 86 16.94 -0.12 -5.55
C LYS A 86 18.08 -0.83 -6.27
N ASP A 87 17.88 -1.21 -7.52
CA ASP A 87 18.83 -1.96 -8.31
C ASP A 87 19.75 -1.02 -9.10
N PRO A 88 21.03 -0.90 -8.69
CA PRO A 88 21.96 0.05 -9.30
C PRO A 88 22.24 -0.24 -10.79
N ARG A 89 21.91 -1.45 -11.29
CA ARG A 89 22.12 -1.83 -12.69
C ARG A 89 21.29 -1.00 -13.67
N PHE A 90 20.16 -0.44 -13.22
CA PHE A 90 19.29 0.36 -14.06
C PHE A 90 19.64 1.85 -14.07
N ILE A 91 20.42 2.32 -13.10
CA ILE A 91 20.77 3.74 -12.92
C ILE A 91 21.36 4.34 -14.22
N PRO A 92 22.31 3.71 -14.93
CA PRO A 92 22.82 4.29 -16.18
C PRO A 92 21.75 4.49 -17.25
N SER A 93 20.73 3.62 -17.32
CA SER A 93 19.63 3.77 -18.28
C SER A 93 18.70 4.93 -17.89
N LEU A 94 18.50 5.15 -16.58
CA LEU A 94 17.70 6.26 -16.07
C LEU A 94 18.43 7.59 -16.24
N GLU A 95 19.75 7.63 -16.05
CA GLU A 95 20.60 8.81 -16.31
C GLU A 95 20.52 9.24 -17.77
N LEU A 96 20.56 8.29 -18.72
CA LEU A 96 20.36 8.59 -20.14
C LEU A 96 18.98 9.18 -20.44
N LEU A 97 17.93 8.76 -19.72
CA LEU A 97 16.59 9.35 -19.85
C LEU A 97 16.56 10.77 -19.28
N ALA A 98 17.18 10.99 -18.12
CA ALA A 98 17.29 12.31 -17.50
C ALA A 98 18.04 13.29 -18.42
N ASP A 99 19.21 12.91 -18.93
CA ASP A 99 20.02 13.73 -19.84
C ASP A 99 19.27 14.10 -21.12
N ALA A 100 18.48 13.17 -21.67
CA ALA A 100 17.70 13.39 -22.88
C ALA A 100 16.51 14.35 -22.70
N CYS A 101 16.10 14.63 -21.46
CA CYS A 101 14.96 15.51 -21.15
C CYS A 101 15.27 16.70 -20.24
N LYS A 102 16.53 16.88 -19.82
CA LYS A 102 16.97 17.88 -18.83
C LYS A 102 16.48 19.32 -19.07
N ASP A 103 16.30 19.73 -20.33
CA ASP A 103 15.86 21.10 -20.66
C ASP A 103 14.32 21.28 -20.54
N LYS A 104 13.59 20.21 -20.21
CA LYS A 104 12.13 20.15 -20.30
C LYS A 104 11.47 19.54 -19.08
N VAL A 105 12.12 18.54 -18.46
CA VAL A 105 11.64 17.85 -17.28
C VAL A 105 12.80 17.70 -16.31
N ASP A 106 12.61 18.16 -15.07
CA ASP A 106 13.57 17.94 -14.00
C ASP A 106 13.50 16.48 -13.53
N VAL A 107 14.62 15.77 -13.46
CA VAL A 107 14.65 14.34 -13.11
C VAL A 107 15.65 14.08 -12.00
N ASP A 108 15.17 13.64 -10.84
CA ASP A 108 15.99 13.16 -9.74
C ASP A 108 16.04 11.64 -9.75
N ILE A 109 17.24 11.06 -9.62
CA ILE A 109 17.45 9.63 -9.50
C ILE A 109 18.00 9.31 -8.12
N ILE A 110 17.25 8.54 -7.34
CA ILE A 110 17.58 8.16 -5.97
C ILE A 110 17.82 6.66 -5.92
N THR A 111 19.07 6.28 -5.72
CA THR A 111 19.45 4.88 -5.52
C THR A 111 19.10 4.46 -4.09
N GLY A 112 18.02 3.69 -3.91
CA GLY A 112 17.56 3.31 -2.58
C GLY A 112 16.38 2.34 -2.54
N ASP A 113 16.16 1.72 -1.39
CA ASP A 113 14.99 0.89 -1.12
C ASP A 113 13.81 1.79 -0.76
N ILE A 114 12.71 1.71 -1.52
CA ILE A 114 11.49 2.46 -1.23
C ILE A 114 10.94 2.23 0.19
N LEU A 115 11.18 1.05 0.78
CA LEU A 115 10.80 0.77 2.16
C LEU A 115 11.69 1.51 3.17
N LYS A 116 12.66 2.31 2.76
CA LYS A 116 13.55 3.06 3.66
C LYS A 116 13.68 4.52 3.24
N THR A 117 13.52 4.83 1.96
CA THR A 117 13.62 6.18 1.42
C THR A 117 12.44 7.05 1.86
N ASP A 118 12.75 8.25 2.39
CA ASP A 118 11.76 9.29 2.62
C ASP A 118 11.60 10.17 1.37
N ILE A 119 10.60 9.83 0.54
CA ILE A 119 10.36 10.54 -0.73
C ILE A 119 9.97 12.01 -0.49
N ALA A 120 9.43 12.34 0.69
CA ALA A 120 8.95 13.69 0.99
C ALA A 120 10.04 14.76 0.85
N GLN A 121 11.29 14.38 1.10
CA GLN A 121 12.46 15.28 1.05
C GLN A 121 12.74 15.81 -0.37
N PHE A 122 12.27 15.09 -1.39
CA PHE A 122 12.50 15.42 -2.80
C PHE A 122 11.29 16.12 -3.44
N ILE A 123 10.16 16.18 -2.74
CA ILE A 123 8.94 16.83 -3.25
C ILE A 123 9.03 18.35 -2.96
N PRO A 124 8.92 19.22 -3.98
CA PRO A 124 8.91 20.67 -3.79
C PRO A 124 7.81 21.14 -2.82
N SER A 125 8.10 22.12 -1.96
CA SER A 125 7.14 22.61 -0.96
C SER A 125 5.96 23.39 -1.58
N ASP A 126 6.14 23.98 -2.76
CA ASP A 126 5.15 24.78 -3.45
C ASP A 126 3.97 23.98 -4.02
N VAL A 127 4.09 22.65 -4.11
CA VAL A 127 2.97 21.77 -4.52
C VAL A 127 2.08 21.34 -3.36
N LYS A 128 2.38 21.76 -2.12
CA LYS A 128 1.58 21.41 -0.95
C LYS A 128 0.18 22.03 -1.03
N THR A 129 -0.83 21.22 -0.75
CA THR A 129 -2.22 21.63 -0.61
C THR A 129 -2.76 21.24 0.75
N ASP A 130 -3.72 22.00 1.29
CA ASP A 130 -4.43 21.59 2.50
C ASP A 130 -5.15 20.24 2.31
N TRP A 131 -5.25 19.45 3.37
CA TRP A 131 -5.86 18.12 3.32
C TRP A 131 -7.34 18.15 2.86
N MET A 132 -8.07 19.20 3.25
CA MET A 132 -9.49 19.36 2.94
C MET A 132 -9.74 19.89 1.53
N GLU A 133 -8.71 20.41 0.87
CA GLU A 133 -8.76 20.94 -0.48
C GLU A 133 -8.59 19.85 -1.55
N SER A 134 -8.45 20.26 -2.81
CA SER A 134 -8.10 19.36 -3.91
C SER A 134 -6.75 18.68 -3.67
N PRO A 135 -6.56 17.42 -4.11
CA PRO A 135 -5.27 16.75 -3.99
C PRO A 135 -4.13 17.58 -4.61
N PRO A 136 -2.92 17.52 -4.04
CA PRO A 136 -1.78 18.23 -4.60
C PRO A 136 -1.45 17.70 -5.99
N PRO A 137 -0.76 18.49 -6.84
CA PRO A 137 -0.26 18.05 -8.14
C PRO A 137 0.95 17.10 -7.99
N VAL A 138 0.80 16.07 -7.16
CA VAL A 138 1.79 15.03 -6.86
C VAL A 138 1.17 13.66 -7.12
N ASN A 139 1.86 12.81 -7.87
CA ASN A 139 1.40 11.47 -8.20
C ASN A 139 2.49 10.43 -7.93
N LEU A 140 2.16 9.39 -7.17
CA LEU A 140 3.01 8.21 -7.01
C LEU A 140 2.61 7.18 -8.06
N ILE A 141 3.56 6.71 -8.85
CA ILE A 141 3.33 5.68 -9.87
C ILE A 141 4.33 4.55 -9.64
N GLY A 142 3.93 3.30 -9.79
CA GLY A 142 4.88 2.20 -9.63
C GLY A 142 4.39 0.86 -10.13
N ASN A 143 5.30 0.12 -10.75
CA ASN A 143 5.12 -1.30 -11.08
C ASN A 143 6.09 -2.13 -10.23
N LEU A 144 5.72 -2.35 -8.96
CA LEU A 144 6.61 -2.93 -7.97
C LEU A 144 6.54 -4.46 -7.96
N PRO A 145 7.63 -5.14 -7.53
CA PRO A 145 7.58 -6.54 -7.17
C PRO A 145 6.43 -6.83 -6.20
N PHE A 146 5.72 -7.94 -6.40
CA PHE A 146 4.49 -8.22 -5.65
C PHE A 146 4.73 -8.35 -4.14
N SER A 147 5.86 -8.93 -3.74
CA SER A 147 6.29 -9.02 -2.34
C SER A 147 6.50 -7.66 -1.68
N VAL A 148 6.98 -6.67 -2.44
CA VAL A 148 7.21 -5.30 -1.96
C VAL A 148 5.91 -4.50 -1.96
N SER A 149 5.12 -4.57 -3.04
CA SER A 149 3.89 -3.77 -3.20
C SER A 149 2.90 -3.94 -2.05
N THR A 150 2.70 -5.17 -1.57
CA THR A 150 1.74 -5.48 -0.50
C THR A 150 2.20 -4.95 0.86
N ILE A 151 3.51 -4.98 1.15
CA ILE A 151 4.07 -4.42 2.39
C ILE A 151 4.01 -2.88 2.31
N LEU A 152 4.39 -2.33 1.16
CA LEU A 152 4.45 -0.90 0.94
C LEU A 152 3.07 -0.25 1.08
N ILE A 153 2.01 -0.86 0.55
CA ILE A 153 0.67 -0.27 0.65
C ILE A 153 0.17 -0.18 2.10
N ILE A 154 0.48 -1.17 2.96
CA ILE A 154 0.10 -1.10 4.39
C ILE A 154 0.87 0.02 5.09
N ARG A 155 2.17 0.15 4.83
CA ARG A 155 2.98 1.25 5.37
C ARG A 155 2.49 2.61 4.89
N TRP A 156 2.12 2.72 3.63
CA TRP A 156 1.58 3.94 3.06
C TRP A 156 0.21 4.30 3.64
N LEU A 157 -0.67 3.33 3.90
CA LEU A 157 -1.91 3.58 4.64
C LEU A 157 -1.65 4.07 6.08
N GLU A 158 -0.61 3.55 6.75
CA GLU A 158 -0.18 4.05 8.06
C GLU A 158 0.29 5.51 7.96
N MET A 159 1.13 5.84 6.99
CA MET A 159 1.59 7.22 6.76
C MET A 159 0.43 8.15 6.38
N ILE A 160 -0.54 7.69 5.58
CA ILE A 160 -1.78 8.43 5.28
C ILE A 160 -2.54 8.74 6.55
N SER A 161 -2.66 7.76 7.47
CA SER A 161 -3.39 7.95 8.73
C SER A 161 -2.77 9.06 9.60
N ARG A 162 -1.46 9.26 9.50
CA ARG A 162 -0.68 10.29 10.21
C ARG A 162 -0.41 11.55 9.38
N LYS A 163 -0.78 11.54 8.10
CA LYS A 163 -0.48 12.60 7.11
C LYS A 163 1.03 12.86 6.99
N GLU A 164 1.83 11.80 6.98
CA GLU A 164 3.29 11.82 6.94
C GLU A 164 3.84 11.50 5.53
N GLY A 165 5.13 11.78 5.31
CA GLY A 165 5.85 11.52 4.07
C GLY A 165 5.19 12.21 2.87
N PRO A 166 4.91 11.51 1.75
CA PRO A 166 4.22 12.11 0.59
C PRO A 166 2.85 12.70 0.91
N TRP A 167 2.22 12.31 2.01
CA TRP A 167 0.91 12.81 2.45
C TRP A 167 0.99 14.04 3.35
N ALA A 168 2.20 14.48 3.73
CA ALA A 168 2.41 15.79 4.35
C ALA A 168 2.14 16.95 3.38
N PHE A 169 2.12 16.68 2.07
CA PHE A 169 1.80 17.61 0.99
C PHE A 169 0.30 17.67 0.66
N GLY A 170 -0.53 16.84 1.31
CA GLY A 170 -1.96 16.71 1.04
C GLY A 170 -2.35 15.30 0.62
N ARG A 171 -3.51 15.15 -0.02
CA ARG A 171 -4.09 13.85 -0.40
C ARG A 171 -3.47 13.28 -1.68
N THR A 172 -2.15 13.19 -1.71
CA THR A 172 -1.32 12.68 -2.81
C THR A 172 -1.85 11.35 -3.35
N ARG A 173 -2.00 11.28 -4.69
CA ARG A 173 -2.60 10.14 -5.39
C ARG A 173 -1.56 9.07 -5.69
N MET A 174 -2.02 7.82 -5.79
CA MET A 174 -1.21 6.66 -6.16
C MET A 174 -1.83 5.92 -7.35
N THR A 175 -0.99 5.43 -8.26
CA THR A 175 -1.34 4.49 -9.33
C THR A 175 -0.33 3.35 -9.31
N LEU A 176 -0.77 2.18 -8.86
CA LEU A 176 0.11 1.05 -8.57
C LEU A 176 -0.38 -0.22 -9.25
N THR A 177 0.54 -1.13 -9.51
CA THR A 177 0.23 -2.47 -9.97
C THR A 177 0.33 -3.47 -8.81
N PHE A 178 -0.54 -4.47 -8.84
CA PHE A 178 -0.52 -5.60 -7.91
C PHE A 178 -0.86 -6.88 -8.67
N GLN A 179 -0.60 -8.06 -8.07
CA GLN A 179 -1.23 -9.29 -8.55
C GLN A 179 -2.74 -9.08 -8.63
N LYS A 180 -3.38 -9.61 -9.68
CA LYS A 180 -4.82 -9.41 -9.94
C LYS A 180 -5.68 -9.68 -8.70
N GLU A 181 -5.44 -10.79 -8.00
CA GLU A 181 -6.18 -11.14 -6.79
C GLU A 181 -6.00 -10.10 -5.66
N VAL A 182 -4.80 -9.56 -5.48
CA VAL A 182 -4.53 -8.51 -4.49
C VAL A 182 -5.25 -7.22 -4.86
N ALA A 183 -5.19 -6.82 -6.14
CA ALA A 183 -5.93 -5.66 -6.65
C ALA A 183 -7.45 -5.81 -6.46
N GLU A 184 -8.02 -6.99 -6.75
CA GLU A 184 -9.43 -7.31 -6.52
C GLU A 184 -9.78 -7.21 -5.03
N ARG A 185 -8.94 -7.78 -4.16
CA ARG A 185 -9.11 -7.69 -2.70
C ARG A 185 -9.15 -6.24 -2.23
N MET A 186 -8.33 -5.33 -2.77
CA MET A 186 -8.32 -3.92 -2.34
C MET A 186 -9.67 -3.21 -2.62
N VAL A 187 -10.35 -3.55 -3.71
CA VAL A 187 -11.62 -2.93 -4.11
C VAL A 187 -12.87 -3.73 -3.72
N ALA A 188 -12.68 -4.92 -3.15
CA ALA A 188 -13.76 -5.84 -2.83
C ALA A 188 -14.81 -5.19 -1.90
N ARG A 189 -16.05 -5.19 -2.35
CA ARG A 189 -17.20 -4.63 -1.64
C ARG A 189 -17.67 -5.55 -0.51
N ILE A 190 -18.58 -5.05 0.32
CA ILE A 190 -19.29 -5.87 1.32
C ILE A 190 -19.95 -7.06 0.62
N LEU A 191 -19.96 -8.23 1.28
CA LEU A 191 -20.40 -9.53 0.74
C LEU A 191 -19.54 -10.14 -0.38
N ASP A 192 -18.51 -9.45 -0.87
CA ASP A 192 -17.66 -9.99 -1.93
C ASP A 192 -16.79 -11.16 -1.43
N LYS A 193 -16.61 -12.17 -2.29
CA LYS A 193 -15.77 -13.34 -2.02
C LYS A 193 -14.30 -12.97 -1.73
N GLN A 194 -13.81 -11.88 -2.33
CA GLN A 194 -12.46 -11.34 -2.16
C GLN A 194 -12.34 -10.37 -0.97
N ARG A 195 -13.44 -9.96 -0.33
CA ARG A 195 -13.38 -9.01 0.78
C ARG A 195 -12.50 -9.54 1.90
N CYS A 196 -11.48 -8.83 2.32
CA CYS A 196 -10.58 -9.26 3.38
C CYS A 196 -10.08 -8.07 4.19
N ARG A 197 -9.11 -8.31 5.09
CA ARG A 197 -8.43 -7.25 5.84
C ARG A 197 -7.98 -6.11 4.93
N LEU A 198 -7.35 -6.42 3.80
CA LEU A 198 -6.81 -5.41 2.89
C LEU A 198 -7.92 -4.51 2.32
N SER A 199 -9.09 -5.06 2.01
CA SER A 199 -10.25 -4.29 1.55
C SER A 199 -10.64 -3.21 2.56
N VAL A 200 -10.79 -3.63 3.82
CA VAL A 200 -11.19 -2.72 4.91
C VAL A 200 -10.12 -1.66 5.12
N MET A 201 -8.85 -2.05 5.20
CA MET A 201 -7.75 -1.10 5.39
C MET A 201 -7.69 -0.09 4.23
N CYS A 202 -7.68 -0.52 2.97
CA CYS A 202 -7.60 0.44 1.87
C CYS A 202 -8.81 1.38 1.81
N GLN A 203 -10.03 0.86 2.00
CA GLN A 203 -11.27 1.62 1.86
C GLN A 203 -11.57 2.54 3.06
N THR A 204 -10.96 2.32 4.22
CA THR A 204 -11.09 3.22 5.39
C THR A 204 -10.32 4.53 5.20
N TRP A 205 -9.17 4.51 4.53
CA TRP A 205 -8.33 5.70 4.32
C TRP A 205 -8.32 6.24 2.89
N CYS A 206 -8.74 5.46 1.89
CA CYS A 206 -8.66 5.84 0.48
C CYS A 206 -9.94 5.51 -0.30
N ASN A 207 -10.21 6.32 -1.32
CA ASN A 207 -11.01 5.89 -2.45
C ASN A 207 -10.15 5.02 -3.36
N VAL A 208 -10.53 3.75 -3.53
CA VAL A 208 -9.76 2.73 -4.24
C VAL A 208 -10.50 2.38 -5.53
N ASN A 209 -9.83 2.52 -6.68
CA ASN A 209 -10.45 2.22 -7.97
C ASN A 209 -9.59 1.22 -8.76
N TYR A 210 -10.20 0.11 -9.13
CA TYR A 210 -9.63 -0.87 -10.05
C TYR A 210 -9.78 -0.33 -11.47
N LYS A 211 -8.68 -0.21 -12.21
CA LYS A 211 -8.69 0.41 -13.54
C LYS A 211 -8.80 -0.61 -14.64
N PHE A 212 -7.89 -1.57 -14.70
CA PHE A 212 -7.88 -2.63 -15.72
C PHE A 212 -6.86 -3.72 -15.38
N ASP A 213 -7.01 -4.86 -16.05
CA ASP A 213 -6.08 -5.99 -16.01
C ASP A 213 -4.98 -5.81 -17.07
N ILE A 214 -3.80 -6.29 -16.74
CA ILE A 214 -2.69 -6.52 -17.66
C ILE A 214 -2.39 -8.01 -17.65
N SER A 215 -2.37 -8.63 -18.83
CA SER A 215 -1.99 -10.04 -18.94
C SER A 215 -0.56 -10.24 -18.45
N GLY A 216 -0.32 -11.29 -17.66
CA GLY A 216 1.04 -11.67 -17.25
C GLY A 216 1.99 -11.86 -18.43
N ALA A 217 1.48 -12.24 -19.61
CA ALA A 217 2.28 -12.39 -20.83
C ALA A 217 2.95 -11.09 -21.32
N ALA A 218 2.48 -9.91 -20.89
CA ALA A 218 3.07 -8.63 -21.23
C ALA A 218 4.34 -8.29 -20.43
N PHE A 219 4.68 -9.12 -19.44
CA PHE A 219 5.83 -8.90 -18.56
C PHE A 219 6.99 -9.86 -18.86
N LEU A 220 8.20 -9.43 -18.50
CA LEU A 220 9.41 -10.21 -18.58
C LEU A 220 10.20 -10.16 -17.26
N PRO A 221 10.51 -11.30 -16.62
CA PRO A 221 9.89 -12.61 -16.85
C PRO A 221 8.37 -12.56 -16.69
N LYS A 222 7.67 -13.51 -17.30
CA LYS A 222 6.22 -13.64 -17.18
C LYS A 222 5.88 -14.07 -15.74
N PRO A 223 5.07 -13.32 -14.99
CA PRO A 223 4.51 -13.77 -13.72
C PRO A 223 3.48 -14.89 -13.94
N ASP A 224 3.25 -15.68 -12.89
CA ASP A 224 2.27 -16.78 -12.88
C ASP A 224 0.82 -16.29 -12.92
N VAL A 225 0.60 -15.01 -12.61
CA VAL A 225 -0.72 -14.39 -12.51
C VAL A 225 -0.78 -13.09 -13.29
N ASP A 226 -1.98 -12.71 -13.70
CA ASP A 226 -2.24 -11.38 -14.27
C ASP A 226 -2.05 -10.28 -13.22
N VAL A 227 -1.93 -9.05 -13.72
CA VAL A 227 -1.62 -7.86 -12.91
C VAL A 227 -2.79 -6.88 -12.98
N GLY A 228 -3.26 -6.41 -11.84
CA GLY A 228 -4.29 -5.38 -11.75
C GLY A 228 -3.69 -3.99 -11.53
N VAL A 229 -4.18 -3.00 -12.26
CA VAL A 229 -3.83 -1.58 -12.05
C VAL A 229 -4.86 -0.93 -11.14
N VAL A 230 -4.41 -0.37 -10.03
CA VAL A 230 -5.26 0.26 -9.00
C VAL A 230 -4.83 1.70 -8.76
N THR A 231 -5.79 2.61 -8.69
CA THR A 231 -5.54 3.97 -8.20
C THR A 231 -6.11 4.15 -6.81
N LEU A 232 -5.36 4.84 -5.94
CA LEU A 232 -5.80 5.20 -4.60
C LEU A 232 -5.71 6.71 -4.43
N THR A 233 -6.77 7.30 -3.87
CA THR A 233 -6.77 8.71 -3.45
C THR A 233 -7.20 8.76 -1.99
N PRO A 234 -6.37 9.28 -1.07
CA PRO A 234 -6.76 9.47 0.32
C PRO A 234 -8.07 10.26 0.43
N ILE A 235 -8.95 9.85 1.35
CA ILE A 235 -10.23 10.53 1.59
C ILE A 235 -10.07 11.70 2.55
N LYS A 236 -10.91 12.73 2.41
CA LYS A 236 -10.85 13.94 3.25
C LYS A 236 -11.03 13.63 4.73
N LYS A 237 -12.04 12.82 5.04
CA LYS A 237 -12.39 12.39 6.40
C LYS A 237 -12.38 10.86 6.42
N PRO A 238 -11.30 10.22 6.90
CA PRO A 238 -11.29 8.80 7.18
C PRO A 238 -12.47 8.42 8.08
N LEU A 239 -12.95 7.18 7.97
CA LEU A 239 -14.06 6.71 8.82
C LEU A 239 -13.68 6.67 10.30
N THR A 240 -12.40 6.76 10.63
CA THR A 240 -11.87 6.64 12.00
C THR A 240 -10.75 7.65 12.27
N ASN A 241 -10.63 8.09 13.52
CA ASN A 241 -9.48 8.84 14.04
C ASN A 241 -8.59 7.98 14.95
N LEU A 242 -8.83 6.67 15.00
CA LEU A 242 -8.11 5.74 15.87
C LEU A 242 -6.68 5.48 15.37
N PRO A 243 -5.75 5.13 16.27
CA PRO A 243 -4.40 4.72 15.87
C PRO A 243 -4.42 3.57 14.87
N PHE A 244 -3.69 3.75 13.75
CA PHE A 244 -3.67 2.78 12.64
C PHE A 244 -3.33 1.36 13.08
N LYS A 245 -2.31 1.18 13.94
CA LYS A 245 -1.87 -0.14 14.41
C LYS A 245 -2.94 -0.87 15.21
N MET A 246 -3.71 -0.15 16.03
CA MET A 246 -4.81 -0.73 16.78
C MET A 246 -5.95 -1.13 15.84
N TYR A 247 -6.34 -0.25 14.91
CA TYR A 247 -7.36 -0.57 13.91
C TYR A 247 -6.95 -1.79 13.06
N GLU A 248 -5.69 -1.83 12.61
CA GLU A 248 -5.12 -2.97 11.88
C GLU A 248 -5.16 -4.26 12.72
N LYS A 249 -4.79 -4.20 14.01
CA LYS A 249 -4.84 -5.34 14.94
C LYS A 249 -6.26 -5.91 15.01
N VAL A 250 -7.26 -5.07 15.27
CA VAL A 250 -8.67 -5.48 15.40
C VAL A 250 -9.19 -6.11 14.11
N VAL A 251 -9.03 -5.43 12.97
CA VAL A 251 -9.48 -5.94 11.66
C VAL A 251 -8.77 -7.25 11.31
N ARG A 252 -7.46 -7.36 11.57
CA ARG A 252 -6.69 -8.60 11.35
C ARG A 252 -7.25 -9.76 12.16
N GLN A 253 -7.55 -9.57 13.44
CA GLN A 253 -8.07 -10.64 14.28
C GLN A 253 -9.47 -11.06 13.86
N ILE A 254 -10.35 -10.13 13.51
CA ILE A 254 -11.69 -10.44 13.00
C ILE A 254 -11.63 -11.26 11.70
N PHE A 255 -10.74 -10.91 10.76
CA PHE A 255 -10.57 -11.66 9.51
C PHE A 255 -9.76 -12.96 9.63
N SER A 256 -9.15 -13.25 10.79
CA SER A 256 -8.37 -14.48 11.00
C SER A 256 -9.21 -15.76 10.82
N MET A 257 -10.52 -15.66 11.06
CA MET A 257 -11.48 -16.77 10.91
C MET A 257 -12.63 -16.38 9.98
N ARG A 258 -12.32 -16.07 8.71
CA ARG A 258 -13.28 -15.62 7.69
C ARG A 258 -14.62 -16.39 7.64
N GLN A 259 -14.57 -17.71 7.79
CA GLN A 259 -15.73 -18.59 7.64
C GLN A 259 -16.54 -18.78 8.93
N LYS A 260 -16.04 -18.29 10.07
CA LYS A 260 -16.75 -18.31 11.36
C LYS A 260 -17.41 -16.96 11.61
N TYR A 261 -18.26 -16.92 12.63
CA TYR A 261 -18.79 -15.67 13.19
C TYR A 261 -17.64 -14.76 13.67
N SER A 262 -17.76 -13.47 13.38
CA SER A 262 -16.68 -12.48 13.57
C SER A 262 -16.27 -12.34 15.04
N ILE A 263 -17.18 -12.60 15.98
CA ILE A 263 -16.86 -12.62 17.41
C ILE A 263 -15.76 -13.63 17.75
N ARG A 264 -15.63 -14.74 17.02
CA ARG A 264 -14.55 -15.74 17.24
C ARG A 264 -13.17 -15.18 16.93
N GLY A 265 -13.07 -14.32 15.93
CA GLY A 265 -11.85 -13.56 15.67
C GLY A 265 -11.62 -12.52 16.76
N ALA A 266 -12.66 -11.79 17.17
CA ALA A 266 -12.56 -10.78 18.22
C ALA A 266 -12.17 -11.33 19.60
N GLU A 267 -12.63 -12.53 19.97
CA GLU A 267 -12.21 -13.23 21.20
C GLU A 267 -10.68 -13.34 21.30
N THR A 268 -9.96 -13.34 20.18
CA THR A 268 -8.48 -13.41 20.20
C THR A 268 -7.78 -12.10 20.56
N LEU A 269 -8.53 -11.00 20.72
CA LEU A 269 -8.00 -9.71 21.19
C LEU A 269 -7.81 -9.67 22.71
N PHE A 270 -8.36 -10.64 23.44
CA PHE A 270 -8.45 -10.62 24.90
C PHE A 270 -7.85 -11.89 25.52
N PRO A 271 -7.36 -11.83 26.78
CA PRO A 271 -6.86 -12.99 27.51
C PRO A 271 -7.83 -14.16 27.60
N GLU A 272 -7.28 -15.37 27.75
CA GLU A 272 -8.01 -16.63 27.54
C GLU A 272 -9.24 -16.80 28.44
N ASP A 273 -9.11 -16.33 29.67
CA ASP A 273 -10.04 -16.37 30.80
C ASP A 273 -11.20 -15.39 30.64
N VAL A 274 -10.97 -14.21 30.07
CA VAL A 274 -11.97 -13.14 29.98
C VAL A 274 -12.52 -12.91 28.56
N ARG A 275 -11.96 -13.57 27.54
CA ARG A 275 -12.23 -13.23 26.13
C ARG A 275 -13.69 -13.25 25.69
N LYS A 276 -14.49 -14.19 26.18
CA LYS A 276 -15.89 -14.31 25.75
C LYS A 276 -16.71 -13.13 26.25
N GLU A 277 -16.47 -12.73 27.51
CA GLU A 277 -17.12 -11.60 28.14
C GLU A 277 -16.76 -10.29 27.41
N PHE A 278 -15.47 -10.01 27.25
CA PHE A 278 -15.03 -8.75 26.63
C PHE A 278 -15.34 -8.68 25.13
N ALA A 279 -15.27 -9.79 24.40
CA ALA A 279 -15.69 -9.79 23.00
C ALA A 279 -17.19 -9.50 22.86
N LEU A 280 -18.04 -10.09 23.71
CA LEU A 280 -19.47 -9.80 23.70
C LEU A 280 -19.76 -8.36 24.12
N LYS A 281 -19.08 -7.86 25.16
CA LYS A 281 -19.14 -6.45 25.59
C LYS A 281 -18.77 -5.50 24.45
N MET A 282 -17.68 -5.79 23.74
CA MET A 282 -17.21 -5.01 22.60
C MET A 282 -18.26 -4.97 21.46
N TYR A 283 -18.87 -6.12 21.12
CA TYR A 283 -19.92 -6.17 20.08
C TYR A 283 -21.21 -5.46 20.51
N LYS A 284 -21.58 -5.55 21.79
CA LYS A 284 -22.72 -4.81 22.34
C LYS A 284 -22.50 -3.31 22.30
N MET A 285 -21.30 -2.84 22.65
CA MET A 285 -20.91 -1.42 22.55
C MET A 285 -20.89 -0.93 21.09
N ALA A 286 -20.43 -1.78 20.17
CA ALA A 286 -20.38 -1.47 18.75
C ALA A 286 -21.74 -1.60 18.03
N ASP A 287 -22.76 -2.13 18.70
CA ASP A 287 -24.11 -2.40 18.17
C ASP A 287 -24.06 -3.21 16.86
N ILE A 288 -23.44 -4.39 16.95
CA ILE A 288 -23.28 -5.36 15.85
C ILE A 288 -23.62 -6.75 16.34
N ASP A 289 -24.34 -7.52 15.52
CA ASP A 289 -24.65 -8.92 15.80
C ASP A 289 -23.36 -9.77 15.84
N PRO A 290 -23.03 -10.43 16.97
CA PRO A 290 -21.90 -11.33 17.11
C PRO A 290 -21.81 -12.45 16.07
N VAL A 291 -22.93 -12.87 15.48
CA VAL A 291 -22.97 -13.94 14.47
C VAL A 291 -22.74 -13.45 13.05
N THR A 292 -22.55 -12.14 12.85
CA THR A 292 -22.15 -11.57 11.57
C THR A 292 -20.80 -12.15 11.13
N ARG A 293 -20.65 -12.54 9.87
CA ARG A 293 -19.35 -13.00 9.34
C ARG A 293 -18.48 -11.81 8.94
N PRO A 294 -17.14 -11.90 9.03
CA PRO A 294 -16.24 -10.77 8.76
C PRO A 294 -16.46 -10.05 7.43
N PHE A 295 -16.85 -10.77 6.36
CA PHE A 295 -17.09 -10.17 5.04
C PHE A 295 -18.46 -9.49 4.88
N GLN A 296 -19.33 -9.63 5.86
CA GLN A 296 -20.63 -8.95 5.92
C GLN A 296 -20.50 -7.59 6.63
N ILE A 297 -19.47 -7.41 7.46
CA ILE A 297 -19.23 -6.18 8.22
C ILE A 297 -18.76 -5.06 7.29
N THR A 298 -19.47 -3.94 7.34
CA THR A 298 -19.17 -2.68 6.65
C THR A 298 -17.97 -1.96 7.26
N ASN A 299 -17.36 -1.00 6.55
CA ASN A 299 -16.24 -0.24 7.11
C ASN A 299 -16.67 0.68 8.28
N THR A 300 -17.91 1.18 8.25
CA THR A 300 -18.49 1.95 9.37
C THR A 300 -18.68 1.07 10.60
N GLU A 301 -19.18 -0.17 10.42
CA GLU A 301 -19.28 -1.13 11.51
C GLU A 301 -17.91 -1.54 12.06
N PHE A 302 -16.92 -1.80 11.20
CA PHE A 302 -15.55 -2.03 11.66
C PHE A 302 -15.00 -0.87 12.49
N THR A 303 -15.34 0.37 12.12
CA THR A 303 -14.98 1.56 12.91
C THR A 303 -15.61 1.49 14.30
N ARG A 304 -16.92 1.22 14.41
CA ARG A 304 -17.59 1.07 15.71
C ARG A 304 -16.97 -0.04 16.57
N ILE A 305 -16.59 -1.18 15.96
CA ILE A 305 -15.89 -2.26 16.68
C ILE A 305 -14.54 -1.77 17.22
N CYS A 306 -13.76 -1.05 16.40
CA CYS A 306 -12.45 -0.54 16.83
C CYS A 306 -12.60 0.54 17.91
N GLU A 307 -13.63 1.39 17.84
CA GLU A 307 -13.95 2.38 18.88
C GLU A 307 -14.35 1.70 20.19
N ALA A 308 -15.18 0.66 20.13
CA ALA A 308 -15.52 -0.13 21.31
C ALA A 308 -14.29 -0.81 21.93
N TYR A 309 -13.40 -1.37 21.11
CA TYR A 309 -12.12 -1.92 21.58
C TYR A 309 -11.26 -0.84 22.24
N ASN A 310 -11.17 0.35 21.64
CA ASN A 310 -10.43 1.49 22.16
C ASN A 310 -10.92 1.92 23.56
N GLU A 311 -12.23 1.96 23.78
CA GLU A 311 -12.80 2.27 25.09
C GLU A 311 -12.51 1.17 26.12
N ILE A 312 -12.48 -0.09 25.71
CA ILE A 312 -12.10 -1.19 26.59
C ILE A 312 -10.63 -1.08 27.01
N ILE A 313 -9.70 -0.86 26.07
CA ILE A 313 -8.26 -0.78 26.41
C ILE A 313 -7.89 0.48 27.21
N LYS A 314 -8.70 1.56 27.17
CA LYS A 314 -8.53 2.70 28.09
C LYS A 314 -8.74 2.31 29.55
N ILE A 315 -9.60 1.33 29.81
CA ILE A 315 -9.89 0.81 31.15
C ILE A 315 -8.95 -0.35 31.50
N TYR A 316 -8.59 -1.17 30.51
CA TYR A 316 -7.72 -2.34 30.63
C TYR A 316 -6.52 -2.24 29.65
N PRO A 317 -5.52 -1.38 29.93
CA PRO A 317 -4.40 -1.13 29.02
C PRO A 317 -3.59 -2.38 28.65
N GLU A 318 -3.58 -3.38 29.52
CA GLU A 318 -2.88 -4.66 29.31
C GLU A 318 -3.40 -5.41 28.06
N PHE A 319 -4.64 -5.19 27.63
CA PHE A 319 -5.19 -5.85 26.44
C PHE A 319 -4.61 -5.29 25.14
N GLU A 320 -4.11 -4.06 25.13
CA GLU A 320 -3.51 -3.46 23.93
C GLU A 320 -2.32 -4.27 23.42
N ASN A 321 -1.50 -4.76 24.34
CA ASN A 321 -0.29 -5.54 24.04
C ASN A 321 -0.50 -7.05 24.06
N TYR A 322 -1.72 -7.52 24.39
CA TYR A 322 -2.02 -8.94 24.36
C TYR A 322 -1.87 -9.54 22.94
N ASP A 323 -1.12 -10.64 22.85
CA ASP A 323 -0.93 -11.44 21.65
C ASP A 323 -1.25 -12.92 21.96
N ASN A 324 -2.33 -13.41 21.34
CA ASN A 324 -2.79 -14.79 21.51
C ASN A 324 -1.85 -15.84 20.90
N ARG A 325 -0.83 -15.43 20.14
CA ARG A 325 0.18 -16.31 19.53
C ARG A 325 1.54 -16.21 20.19
N ALA A 326 1.73 -15.30 21.15
CA ALA A 326 2.97 -15.24 21.91
C ALA A 326 3.21 -16.58 22.62
N PRO A 327 4.47 -17.05 22.74
CA PRO A 327 4.77 -18.22 23.55
C PRO A 327 4.17 -18.01 24.94
N LYS A 328 3.35 -18.95 25.41
CA LYS A 328 2.87 -18.92 26.80
C LYS A 328 4.13 -18.87 27.66
N ALA A 329 4.37 -17.76 28.35
CA ALA A 329 5.41 -17.72 29.35
C ALA A 329 5.12 -18.90 30.30
N LYS A 330 6.05 -19.86 30.39
CA LYS A 330 5.97 -20.86 31.44
C LYS A 330 6.08 -20.05 32.73
N ILE A 331 4.94 -19.83 33.39
CA ILE A 331 4.93 -19.43 34.78
C ILE A 331 5.66 -20.57 35.49
N GLN A 332 6.92 -20.34 35.87
CA GLN A 332 7.58 -21.17 36.86
C GLN A 332 6.76 -20.95 38.13
N VAL A 333 5.93 -21.94 38.46
CA VAL A 333 5.41 -22.09 39.81
C VAL A 333 6.62 -22.43 40.64
N ASP A 334 7.11 -21.43 41.38
CA ASP A 334 8.14 -21.62 42.39
C ASP A 334 7.46 -22.28 43.61
N ASP A 335 7.48 -23.62 43.64
CA ASP A 335 6.97 -24.46 44.73
C ASP A 335 7.85 -24.37 46.01
N SER A 336 8.56 -23.25 46.24
CA SER A 336 9.49 -23.10 47.36
C SER A 336 8.92 -22.42 48.60
N LYS A 337 7.59 -22.21 48.71
CA LYS A 337 6.98 -21.60 49.90
C LYS A 337 6.09 -22.47 50.79
N ASP A 338 5.95 -23.77 50.53
CA ASP A 338 5.16 -24.69 51.39
C ASP A 338 6.02 -25.70 52.20
N LYS A 339 7.27 -25.38 52.52
CA LYS A 339 8.12 -26.22 53.40
C LYS A 339 8.87 -25.47 54.49
N VAL A 340 8.20 -24.53 55.16
CA VAL A 340 8.62 -24.07 56.50
C VAL A 340 7.40 -23.94 57.40
N GLU A 341 6.66 -25.04 57.57
CA GLU A 341 5.74 -25.25 58.69
C GLU A 341 5.48 -26.75 58.81
N ASN A 342 6.48 -27.47 59.34
CA ASN A 342 6.36 -28.73 60.10
C ASN A 342 7.74 -29.37 60.23
N LYS A 343 8.54 -28.88 61.17
CA LYS A 343 9.34 -29.69 62.12
C LYS A 343 9.95 -28.83 63.20
#